data_AF-A0ABD2W6K5-F1
#
_entry.id   AF-A0ABD2W6K5-F1
#
_cell.length_a   1.000
_cell.length_b   1.000
_cell.length_c   1.000
_cell.angle_alpha   90.00
_cell.angle_beta   90.00
_cell.angle_gamma   90.00
#
_symmetry.space_group_name_H-M   'P 1'
#
loop_
_entity.id
_entity.type
_entity.pdbx_description
1 polymer ?
#
loop_
_entity_poly.entity_id
_entity_poly.type
_entity_poly.pdbx_seq_one_letter_code
_entity_poly.pdbx_strand_id
1 'polypeptide(L)'
;MLLPIMNESPVAPTNLITQVHCNCKSDCSTSRCTCVKSGLRCSLICKNCNGQSCNNHDNIRIDNHESDSDEENAIFTEYENFKE
;
A
#
# COMPACT_ATOMS: atom_id res chain seq x y z
N MET A 1 12.62 -22.82 31.02
CA MET A 1 12.48 -22.92 29.56
C MET A 1 11.26 -22.10 29.17
N LEU A 2 11.38 -21.18 28.23
CA LEU A 2 10.24 -20.45 27.69
C LEU A 2 9.77 -21.20 26.44
N LEU A 3 8.48 -21.50 26.37
CA LEU A 3 7.84 -22.12 25.22
C LEU A 3 6.87 -21.10 24.61
N PRO A 4 6.82 -20.98 23.28
CA PRO A 4 5.87 -20.11 22.62
C PRO A 4 4.44 -20.59 22.92
N ILE A 5 3.54 -19.63 23.17
CA ILE A 5 2.11 -19.87 23.37
C ILE A 5 1.43 -19.64 22.02
N MET A 6 0.66 -20.62 21.58
CA MET A 6 -0.16 -20.48 20.38
C MET A 6 -1.28 -19.46 20.63
N ASN A 7 -1.46 -18.51 19.71
CA ASN A 7 -2.56 -17.55 19.77
C ASN A 7 -3.38 -17.61 18.47
N GLU A 8 -4.61 -17.12 18.55
CA GLU A 8 -5.52 -16.98 17.39
C GLU A 8 -5.40 -15.59 16.75
N SER A 9 -4.41 -14.81 17.17
CA SER A 9 -4.18 -13.49 16.60
C SER A 9 -3.82 -13.61 15.12
N PRO A 10 -4.30 -12.70 14.26
CA PRO A 10 -3.94 -12.71 12.85
C PRO A 10 -2.43 -12.54 12.70
N VAL A 11 -1.86 -13.24 11.72
CA VAL A 11 -0.41 -13.26 11.45
C VAL A 11 0.15 -11.85 11.19
N ALA A 12 -0.65 -11.00 10.56
CA ALA A 12 -0.35 -9.60 10.33
C ALA A 12 -1.65 -8.80 10.14
N PRO A 13 -1.62 -7.47 10.29
CA PRO A 13 -2.72 -6.61 9.89
C PRO A 13 -3.16 -6.88 8.44
N THR A 14 -4.47 -7.00 8.20
CA THR A 14 -5.04 -7.35 6.90
C THR A 14 -4.57 -6.40 5.79
N ASN A 15 -4.49 -5.11 6.10
CA ASN A 15 -4.02 -4.07 5.19
C ASN A 15 -2.56 -4.21 4.76
N LEU A 16 -1.74 -5.00 5.46
CA LEU A 16 -0.37 -5.33 5.07
C LEU A 16 -0.34 -6.54 4.13
N ILE A 17 -1.14 -7.57 4.42
CA ILE A 17 -1.22 -8.80 3.64
C ILE A 17 -1.84 -8.55 2.25
N THR A 18 -2.78 -7.60 2.15
CA THR A 18 -3.42 -7.25 0.89
C THR A 18 -2.56 -6.36 -0.02
N GLN A 19 -1.40 -5.89 0.44
CA GLN A 19 -0.59 -4.99 -0.37
C GLN A 19 0.10 -5.72 -1.51
N VAL A 20 -0.17 -5.23 -2.72
CA VAL A 20 0.46 -5.73 -3.94
C VAL A 20 1.77 -5.00 -4.17
N HIS A 21 2.86 -5.76 -4.30
CA HIS A 21 4.17 -5.21 -4.66
C HIS A 21 4.72 -5.82 -5.94
N CYS A 22 5.48 -5.00 -6.67
CA CYS A 22 6.36 -5.46 -7.72
C CYS A 22 7.76 -5.76 -7.21
N ASN A 23 8.42 -6.74 -7.83
CA ASN A 23 9.87 -6.99 -7.67
C ASN A 23 10.68 -6.42 -8.84
N CYS A 24 10.17 -5.35 -9.47
CA CYS A 24 10.89 -4.65 -10.52
C CYS A 24 12.26 -4.19 -10.00
N LYS A 25 13.26 -4.21 -10.89
CA LYS A 25 14.60 -3.64 -10.66
C LYS A 25 14.83 -2.37 -11.48
N SER A 26 13.87 -2.05 -12.34
CA SER A 26 13.85 -0.94 -13.27
C SER A 26 12.45 -0.35 -13.28
N ASP A 27 12.20 0.57 -14.21
CA ASP A 27 10.91 1.21 -14.42
C ASP A 27 9.72 0.23 -14.47
N CYS A 28 8.58 0.69 -13.97
CA CYS A 28 7.34 -0.08 -13.96
C CYS A 28 6.39 0.39 -15.07
N SER A 29 6.89 0.81 -16.23
CA SER A 29 6.06 1.34 -17.31
C SER A 29 5.47 0.25 -18.24
N THR A 30 6.02 -0.96 -18.19
CA THR A 30 5.69 -2.05 -19.12
C THR A 30 5.10 -3.26 -18.40
N SER A 31 4.57 -4.22 -19.17
CA SER A 31 4.05 -5.50 -18.68
C SER A 31 5.11 -6.41 -18.03
N ARG A 32 6.38 -5.98 -17.93
CA ARG A 32 7.39 -6.60 -17.06
C ARG A 32 7.11 -6.35 -15.58
N CYS A 33 6.41 -5.26 -15.26
CA CYS A 33 5.87 -5.04 -13.93
C CYS A 33 4.63 -5.91 -13.71
N THR A 34 4.64 -6.73 -12.66
CA THR A 34 3.50 -7.58 -12.30
C THR A 34 2.27 -6.76 -11.91
N CYS A 35 2.44 -5.58 -11.31
CA CYS A 35 1.33 -4.67 -11.04
C CYS A 35 0.66 -4.24 -12.36
N VAL A 36 1.44 -3.74 -13.33
CA VAL A 36 0.91 -3.34 -14.65
C VAL A 36 0.26 -4.51 -15.37
N LYS A 37 0.91 -5.68 -15.36
CA LYS A 37 0.40 -6.90 -16.00
C LYS A 37 -0.95 -7.34 -15.42
N SER A 38 -1.17 -7.13 -14.12
CA SER A 38 -2.42 -7.42 -13.42
C SER A 38 -3.42 -6.26 -13.44
N GLY A 39 -3.11 -5.15 -14.12
CA GLY A 39 -3.98 -3.96 -14.17
C GLY A 39 -3.99 -3.13 -12.88
N LEU A 40 -2.99 -3.31 -12.01
CA LEU A 40 -2.88 -2.65 -10.70
C LEU A 40 -1.81 -1.55 -10.71
N ARG A 41 -2.00 -0.53 -9.86
CA ARG A 41 -0.97 0.47 -9.57
C ARG A 41 0.04 -0.04 -8.54
N CYS A 42 1.26 0.47 -8.63
CA CYS A 42 2.32 0.19 -7.68
C CYS A 42 2.05 0.95 -6.38
N SER A 43 1.88 0.20 -5.30
CA SER A 43 1.79 0.71 -3.94
C SER A 43 3.15 1.16 -3.41
N LEU A 44 3.15 1.81 -2.24
CA LEU A 44 4.34 2.32 -1.54
C LEU A 44 5.40 1.23 -1.27
N ILE A 45 5.01 -0.04 -1.25
CA ILE A 45 5.92 -1.16 -1.00
C ILE A 45 6.60 -1.72 -2.25
N CYS A 46 6.41 -1.13 -3.44
CA CYS A 46 7.17 -1.60 -4.60
C CYS A 46 8.66 -1.29 -4.45
N LYS A 47 9.48 -2.35 -4.55
CA LYS A 47 10.92 -2.33 -4.24
C LYS A 47 11.75 -1.31 -5.02
N ASN A 48 11.40 -1.05 -6.28
CA ASN A 48 12.20 -0.17 -7.15
C ASN A 48 11.95 1.32 -6.89
N CYS A 49 10.69 1.66 -6.68
CA CYS A 49 10.17 3.02 -6.79
C CYS A 49 9.54 3.54 -5.51
N ASN A 50 9.44 2.69 -4.49
CA ASN A 50 8.73 2.93 -3.23
C ASN A 50 7.31 3.46 -3.44
N GLY A 51 6.70 3.08 -4.58
CA GLY A 51 5.45 3.66 -5.07
C GLY A 51 5.40 5.16 -4.86
N GLN A 52 6.39 5.94 -5.26
CA GLN A 52 6.30 7.41 -5.26
C GLN A 52 6.90 7.97 -6.53
N SER A 53 8.08 7.47 -6.90
CA SER A 53 8.77 7.81 -8.16
C SER A 53 8.43 6.86 -9.31
N CYS A 54 7.39 6.03 -9.15
CA CYS A 54 7.05 5.01 -10.11
C CYS A 54 6.27 5.59 -11.30
N ASN A 55 6.61 5.19 -12.53
CA ASN A 55 5.75 5.48 -13.68
C ASN A 55 4.35 4.85 -13.57
N ASN A 56 4.17 3.85 -12.69
CA ASN A 56 2.91 3.20 -12.39
C ASN A 56 2.48 3.44 -10.93
N HIS A 57 2.87 4.54 -10.30
CA HIS A 57 2.40 4.87 -8.95
C HIS A 57 0.89 5.12 -8.98
N ASP A 58 0.24 4.78 -7.87
CA ASP A 58 -1.11 5.24 -7.59
C ASP A 58 -1.07 6.74 -7.24
N ASN A 59 -2.05 7.56 -7.63
CA ASN A 59 -2.02 8.98 -7.24
C ASN A 59 -2.55 9.12 -5.82
N ILE A 60 -1.82 8.61 -4.83
CA ILE A 60 -2.16 8.84 -3.42
C ILE A 60 -1.82 10.30 -3.14
N ARG A 61 -2.83 11.16 -3.23
CA ARG A 61 -2.77 12.50 -2.64
C ARG A 61 -2.73 12.30 -1.12
N ILE A 62 -1.55 12.44 -0.54
CA ILE A 62 -1.45 12.74 0.89
C ILE A 62 -1.90 14.19 1.00
N ASP A 63 -3.20 14.40 1.22
CA ASP A 63 -3.73 15.72 1.56
C ASP A 63 -3.11 16.15 2.88
N ASN A 64 -2.07 16.99 2.79
CA ASN A 64 -1.75 17.90 3.88
C ASN A 64 -2.88 18.94 3.86
N HIS A 65 -3.86 18.72 4.73
CA HIS A 65 -5.10 19.47 4.81
C HIS A 65 -4.82 20.97 5.09
N GLU A 66 -4.67 21.78 4.04
CA GLU A 66 -5.16 23.16 4.04
C GLU A 66 -6.36 23.20 3.08
N SER A 67 -7.52 23.13 3.72
CA SER A 67 -8.89 23.46 3.28
C SER A 67 -9.27 23.52 1.79
N ASP A 68 -10.40 22.84 1.55
CA ASP A 68 -11.46 23.13 0.56
C ASP A 68 -11.34 22.50 -0.82
N SER A 69 -11.85 21.27 -0.95
CA SER A 69 -13.09 21.00 -1.71
C SER A 69 -13.43 19.51 -1.69
N ASP A 70 -14.72 19.23 -1.50
CA ASP A 70 -15.33 17.91 -1.35
C ASP A 70 -15.04 16.94 -2.52
N GLU A 71 -14.47 15.76 -2.23
CA GLU A 71 -14.92 14.45 -2.76
C GLU A 71 -14.00 13.29 -2.29
N GLU A 72 -14.62 12.36 -1.55
CA GLU A 72 -14.24 10.97 -1.21
C GLU A 72 -12.78 10.65 -0.81
N ASN A 73 -12.54 10.59 0.51
CA ASN A 73 -11.31 10.02 1.07
C ASN A 73 -11.62 8.98 2.18
N ALA A 74 -12.30 7.89 1.80
CA ALA A 74 -12.72 6.81 2.72
C ALA A 74 -11.57 5.96 3.31
N ILE A 75 -10.34 6.14 2.80
CA ILE A 75 -9.20 5.28 3.17
C ILE A 75 -8.49 5.79 4.43
N PHE A 76 -8.52 7.09 4.72
CA PHE A 76 -7.81 7.67 5.86
C PHE A 76 -8.55 7.52 7.19
N THR A 77 -9.89 7.49 7.16
CA THR A 77 -10.72 7.32 8.36
C THR A 77 -10.58 5.93 8.97
N GLU A 78 -10.19 4.92 8.20
CA GLU A 78 -10.08 3.56 8.72
C GLU A 78 -8.79 3.38 9.56
N TYR A 79 -7.67 4.01 9.18
CA TYR A 79 -6.40 3.90 9.91
C TYR A 79 -6.41 4.55 11.31
N GLU A 80 -7.12 5.67 11.49
CA GLU A 80 -7.21 6.33 12.80
C GLU A 80 -8.14 5.61 13.78
N ASN A 81 -9.12 4.83 13.29
CA ASN A 81 -10.00 4.03 14.14
C ASN A 81 -9.32 2.75 14.70
N PHE A 82 -8.14 2.36 14.21
CA PHE A 82 -7.38 1.22 14.73
C PHE A 82 -6.38 1.58 15.84
N LYS A 83 -6.35 2.84 16.29
CA LYS A 83 -5.48 3.31 17.39
C LYS A 83 -6.16 3.42 18.75
N GLU A 84 -7.46 3.15 18.86
CA GLU A 84 -8.15 3.04 20.15
C GLU A 84 -8.10 1.62 20.74
#